data_AF-A0A2Z3I3I2-F1
#
_entry.id   AF-A0A2Z3I3I2-F1
#
_cell.length_a   1.000
_cell.length_b   1.000
_cell.length_c   1.000
_cell.angle_alpha   90.00
_cell.angle_beta   90.00
_cell.angle_gamma   90.00
#
_symmetry.space_group_name_H-M   'P 1'
#
loop_
_entity.id
_entity.type
_entity.pdbx_description
1 polymer ?
#
loop_
_entity_poly.entity_id
_entity_poly.type
_entity_poly.pdbx_seq_one_letter_code
_entity_poly.pdbx_strand_id
1 'polypeptide(L)'
;MDSEMMYGLTKAMAKNLGLLAAAVGLVLAASLAQAQDKHFYLGPRTPRIDVTKVTGFGTENAVAEGTVTEAAAREFCETFRVLDTPEETRECIAGKLAQYGKTYRVTADCVAGSITSVYEETFYYVGQRVRRSDTDSPNISLWKDEEGETLDFTRPYDPGHVVAQNWSTVCGASHRPDTHAQLQALIKRSNKAGTGKAQWTMGPRKKGFDGLSYLHNGSYMLVDERHGEIRYEEPKRAIAGTVAPGTVLFRGSFSDTESDPTKGYAKGVVKGTAYTFKKGCPPAPYEVEGTYDSGTITLRGQAPKRDKNSCAVLGTTSNSPHTVLRFEEAPIGD
;
A
#
# COMPACT_ATOMS: atom_id res chain seq x y z
N MET A 1 79.86 4.79 32.62
CA MET A 1 79.82 3.75 33.67
C MET A 1 78.38 3.74 34.18
N ASP A 2 77.50 2.79 33.90
CA ASP A 2 77.62 1.54 33.17
C ASP A 2 76.27 1.22 32.51
N SER A 3 76.40 0.62 31.33
CA SER A 3 75.34 0.05 30.52
C SER A 3 75.20 -1.42 30.90
N GLU A 4 74.33 -1.76 31.85
CA GLU A 4 73.85 -3.14 32.03
C GLU A 4 72.62 -3.19 32.94
N MET A 5 71.43 -3.04 32.36
CA MET A 5 70.16 -3.54 32.93
C MET A 5 69.07 -3.57 31.84
N MET A 6 69.42 -4.21 30.72
CA MET A 6 68.47 -4.71 29.73
C MET A 6 68.59 -6.24 29.77
N TYR A 7 67.45 -6.93 29.79
CA TYR A 7 67.25 -8.38 29.97
C TYR A 7 66.97 -8.88 31.39
N GLY A 8 65.74 -8.65 31.83
CA GLY A 8 65.17 -9.38 32.96
C GLY A 8 63.69 -9.15 33.11
N LEU A 9 62.89 -10.01 32.47
CA LEU A 9 61.48 -10.30 32.80
C LEU A 9 60.39 -9.39 32.22
N THR A 10 60.35 -9.41 30.89
CA THR A 10 59.16 -9.53 30.04
C THR A 10 58.21 -10.69 30.41
N LYS A 11 57.71 -10.76 31.64
CA LYS A 11 56.75 -11.81 32.05
C LYS A 11 55.67 -11.41 33.08
N ALA A 12 55.47 -10.12 33.33
CA ALA A 12 54.48 -9.62 34.30
C ALA A 12 53.41 -8.67 33.72
N MET A 13 53.27 -8.57 32.40
CA MET A 13 52.24 -7.73 31.73
C MET A 13 51.27 -8.50 30.84
N ALA A 14 51.11 -9.81 31.03
CA ALA A 14 50.21 -10.65 30.23
C ALA A 14 49.12 -11.37 31.05
N LYS A 15 48.81 -10.91 32.27
CA LYS A 15 47.74 -11.50 33.11
C LYS A 15 46.63 -10.54 33.58
N ASN A 16 46.73 -9.24 33.29
CA ASN A 16 45.70 -8.26 33.67
C ASN A 16 45.04 -7.54 32.47
N LEU A 17 45.19 -8.08 31.25
CA LEU A 17 44.44 -7.63 30.06
C LEU A 17 43.32 -8.62 29.65
N GLY A 18 42.89 -9.48 30.57
CA GLY A 18 41.83 -10.48 30.34
C GLY A 18 40.50 -10.20 31.05
N LEU A 19 40.37 -9.07 31.77
CA LEU A 19 39.18 -8.77 32.57
C LEU A 19 38.58 -7.37 32.36
N LEU A 20 38.93 -6.70 31.25
CA LEU A 20 38.35 -5.41 30.84
C LEU A 20 37.80 -5.44 29.39
N ALA A 21 37.65 -6.63 28.82
CA ALA A 21 37.01 -6.87 27.52
C ALA A 21 35.66 -7.63 27.63
N ALA A 22 35.09 -7.74 28.84
CA ALA A 22 33.82 -8.43 29.10
C ALA A 22 32.72 -7.51 29.66
N ALA A 23 32.93 -6.19 29.66
CA ALA A 23 31.98 -5.21 30.22
C ALA A 23 31.57 -4.08 29.27
N VAL A 24 31.87 -4.20 27.96
CA VAL A 24 31.51 -3.20 26.92
C VAL A 24 30.56 -3.77 25.85
N GLY A 25 30.20 -5.06 25.93
CA GLY A 25 29.35 -5.73 24.94
C GLY A 25 27.94 -6.08 25.41
N LEU A 26 27.40 -5.41 26.44
CA LEU A 26 26.13 -5.82 27.04
C LEU A 26 25.26 -4.65 27.54
N VAL A 27 25.15 -3.56 26.78
CA VAL A 27 24.12 -2.54 27.02
C VAL A 27 23.67 -1.98 25.67
N LEU A 28 22.35 -1.89 25.46
CA LEU A 28 21.61 -1.36 24.30
C LEU A 28 21.07 -2.39 23.29
N ALA A 29 20.63 -3.56 23.76
CA ALA A 29 19.38 -4.13 23.23
C ALA A 29 18.26 -3.83 24.24
N ALA A 30 18.06 -2.55 24.55
CA ALA A 30 16.80 -2.12 25.13
C ALA A 30 15.77 -2.26 24.02
N SER A 31 15.14 -3.44 23.96
CA SER A 31 13.96 -3.69 23.16
C SER A 31 13.00 -2.56 23.47
N LEU A 32 12.78 -1.67 22.51
CA LEU A 32 11.62 -0.80 22.53
C LEU A 32 10.44 -1.77 22.52
N ALA A 33 9.92 -2.09 23.70
CA ALA A 33 8.63 -2.74 23.86
C ALA A 33 7.60 -1.72 23.37
N GLN A 34 7.47 -1.61 22.04
CA GLN A 34 6.34 -0.92 21.45
C GLN A 34 5.11 -1.60 22.02
N ALA A 35 4.17 -0.80 22.51
CA ALA A 35 2.90 -1.30 22.98
C ALA A 35 2.25 -2.09 21.83
N GLN A 36 2.34 -3.42 21.92
CA GLN A 36 1.68 -4.31 20.99
C GLN A 36 0.20 -4.26 21.33
N ASP A 37 -0.63 -4.05 20.30
CA ASP A 37 -2.06 -4.26 20.45
C ASP A 37 -2.28 -5.70 20.89
N LYS A 38 -2.95 -5.88 22.02
CA LYS A 38 -3.13 -7.21 22.64
C LYS A 38 -4.38 -7.94 22.13
N HIS A 39 -4.99 -7.45 21.06
CA HIS A 39 -6.25 -7.99 20.56
C HIS A 39 -6.38 -7.93 19.04
N PHE A 40 -7.06 -8.91 18.46
CA PHE A 40 -7.55 -8.83 17.09
C PHE A 40 -8.99 -8.37 17.05
N TYR A 41 -9.36 -7.85 15.88
CA TYR A 41 -10.72 -7.55 15.54
C TYR A 41 -11.22 -8.54 14.48
N LEU A 42 -12.40 -9.12 14.69
CA LEU A 42 -13.07 -9.99 13.71
C LEU A 42 -14.05 -9.24 12.81
N GLY A 43 -14.40 -8.00 13.20
CA GLY A 43 -15.41 -7.18 12.54
C GLY A 43 -16.45 -6.63 13.52
N PRO A 44 -17.41 -5.83 13.02
CA PRO A 44 -18.46 -5.24 13.85
C PRO A 44 -19.27 -6.30 14.59
N ARG A 45 -19.68 -5.96 15.82
CA ARG A 45 -20.57 -6.79 16.64
C ARG A 45 -20.04 -8.21 16.89
N THR A 46 -18.72 -8.34 16.93
CA THR A 46 -18.03 -9.55 17.40
C THR A 46 -17.27 -9.24 18.69
N PRO A 47 -17.13 -10.20 19.61
CA PRO A 47 -16.20 -10.04 20.73
C PRO A 47 -14.77 -9.84 20.21
N ARG A 48 -13.97 -9.02 20.89
CA ARG A 48 -12.55 -8.95 20.59
C ARG A 48 -11.89 -10.30 20.86
N ILE A 49 -10.82 -10.58 20.12
CA ILE A 49 -9.98 -11.74 20.40
C ILE A 49 -8.79 -11.27 21.23
N ASP A 50 -8.56 -11.87 22.39
CA ASP A 50 -7.36 -11.59 23.15
C ASP A 50 -6.20 -12.42 22.58
N VAL A 51 -5.09 -11.74 22.26
CA VAL A 51 -3.90 -12.36 21.68
C VAL A 51 -3.18 -13.15 22.77
N THR A 52 -3.04 -14.46 22.57
CA THR A 52 -2.37 -15.37 23.50
C THR A 52 -0.92 -15.63 23.13
N LYS A 53 -0.57 -15.46 21.85
CA LYS A 53 0.78 -15.72 21.35
C LYS A 53 1.10 -14.86 20.14
N VAL A 54 2.31 -14.32 20.10
CA VAL A 54 2.89 -13.63 18.94
C VAL A 54 4.28 -14.19 18.69
N THR A 55 4.59 -14.52 17.44
CA THR A 55 5.92 -14.98 17.01
C THR A 55 6.33 -14.25 15.74
N GLY A 56 7.62 -13.93 15.60
CA GLY A 56 8.12 -13.24 14.39
C GLY A 56 7.57 -11.83 14.21
N PHE A 57 7.16 -11.15 15.29
CA PHE A 57 6.59 -9.80 15.23
C PHE A 57 7.46 -8.85 14.36
N GLY A 58 6.82 -8.14 13.43
CA GLY A 58 7.50 -7.22 12.52
C GLY A 58 8.38 -7.87 11.45
N THR A 59 8.41 -9.21 11.35
CA THR A 59 9.22 -9.94 10.36
C THR A 59 8.38 -10.52 9.22
N GLU A 60 9.04 -11.17 8.25
CA GLU A 60 8.38 -11.86 7.13
C GLU A 60 7.57 -13.11 7.55
N ASN A 61 7.77 -13.60 8.78
CA ASN A 61 7.09 -14.77 9.34
C ASN A 61 6.27 -14.39 10.58
N ALA A 62 5.69 -13.20 10.60
CA ALA A 62 4.90 -12.74 11.72
C ALA A 62 3.62 -13.57 11.85
N VAL A 63 3.33 -14.02 13.06
CA VAL A 63 2.13 -14.78 13.39
C VAL A 63 1.63 -14.27 14.73
N ALA A 64 0.32 -14.10 14.83
CA ALA A 64 -0.31 -13.97 16.12
C ALA A 64 -1.53 -14.90 16.21
N GLU A 65 -1.74 -15.46 17.39
CA GLU A 65 -2.81 -16.39 17.73
C GLU A 65 -3.56 -15.86 18.94
N GLY A 66 -4.87 -16.10 18.98
CA GLY A 66 -5.71 -15.61 20.07
C GLY A 66 -7.06 -16.31 20.13
N THR A 67 -7.79 -16.09 21.20
CA THR A 67 -9.16 -16.59 21.36
C THR A 67 -10.05 -15.58 22.08
N VAL A 68 -11.37 -15.74 21.96
CA VAL A 68 -12.31 -14.95 22.75
C VAL A 68 -12.33 -15.51 24.18
N THR A 69 -11.90 -14.70 25.14
CA THR A 69 -11.96 -15.04 26.56
C THR A 69 -13.34 -14.78 27.14
N GLU A 70 -13.63 -15.35 28.33
CA GLU A 70 -14.89 -15.04 29.03
C GLU A 70 -15.03 -13.53 29.31
N ALA A 71 -13.93 -12.84 29.63
CA ALA A 71 -13.92 -11.40 29.87
C ALA A 71 -14.28 -10.61 28.59
N ALA A 72 -13.70 -10.97 27.44
CA ALA A 72 -14.03 -10.34 26.16
C ALA A 72 -15.48 -10.62 25.73
N ALA A 73 -15.98 -11.84 25.97
CA ALA A 73 -17.38 -12.20 25.72
C ALA A 73 -18.35 -11.43 26.62
N ARG A 74 -18.00 -11.26 27.91
CA ARG A 74 -18.77 -10.48 28.88
C ARG A 74 -18.87 -9.02 28.47
N GLU A 75 -17.73 -8.37 28.20
CA GLU A 75 -17.68 -6.98 27.75
C GLU A 75 -18.52 -6.76 26.49
N PHE A 76 -18.45 -7.69 25.54
CA PHE A 76 -19.30 -7.66 24.36
C PHE A 76 -20.79 -7.69 24.71
N CYS A 77 -21.21 -8.63 25.56
CA CYS A 77 -22.61 -8.81 25.96
C CYS A 77 -23.15 -7.57 26.69
N GLU A 78 -22.37 -6.99 27.60
CA GLU A 78 -22.74 -5.79 28.36
C GLU A 78 -22.80 -4.54 27.47
N THR A 79 -21.98 -4.46 26.42
CA THR A 79 -21.93 -3.31 25.52
C THR A 79 -23.05 -3.33 24.48
N PHE A 80 -23.32 -4.49 23.88
CA PHE A 80 -24.16 -4.58 22.67
C PHE A 80 -25.56 -5.14 22.93
N ARG A 81 -25.88 -5.54 24.16
CA ARG A 81 -27.22 -5.98 24.52
C ARG A 81 -27.69 -5.30 25.81
N VAL A 82 -28.94 -4.87 25.79
CA VAL A 82 -29.68 -4.58 27.03
C VAL A 82 -30.07 -5.95 27.59
N LEU A 83 -29.39 -6.38 28.65
CA LEU A 83 -29.66 -7.63 29.36
C LEU A 83 -30.09 -7.23 30.77
N ASP A 84 -31.30 -7.64 31.15
CA ASP A 84 -31.93 -7.17 32.39
C ASP A 84 -31.63 -8.11 33.56
N THR A 85 -31.15 -9.32 33.27
CA THR A 85 -30.88 -10.35 34.28
C THR A 85 -29.46 -10.95 34.22
N PRO A 86 -28.93 -11.42 35.36
CA PRO A 86 -27.67 -12.18 35.38
C PRO A 86 -27.72 -13.49 34.58
N GLU A 87 -28.90 -14.08 34.41
CA GLU A 87 -29.08 -15.31 33.63
C GLU A 87 -28.90 -15.05 32.13
N GLU A 88 -29.57 -14.03 31.59
CA GLU A 88 -29.40 -13.61 30.19
C GLU A 88 -27.95 -13.22 29.87
N THR A 89 -27.24 -12.61 30.84
CA THR A 89 -25.81 -12.31 30.72
C THR A 89 -24.98 -13.58 30.60
N ARG A 90 -25.21 -14.57 31.48
CA ARG A 90 -24.51 -15.86 31.42
C ARG A 90 -24.79 -16.61 30.11
N GLU A 91 -26.03 -16.63 29.65
CA GLU A 91 -26.41 -17.25 28.37
C GLU A 91 -25.74 -16.56 27.18
N CYS A 92 -25.71 -15.22 27.18
CA CYS A 92 -25.01 -14.47 26.14
C CYS A 92 -23.53 -14.82 26.09
N ILE A 93 -22.85 -14.82 27.25
CA ILE A 93 -21.43 -15.18 27.36
C ILE A 93 -21.20 -16.60 26.85
N ALA A 94 -21.98 -17.58 27.34
CA ALA A 94 -21.87 -18.97 26.93
C ALA A 94 -22.07 -19.14 25.41
N GLY A 95 -23.06 -18.46 24.84
CA GLY A 95 -23.30 -18.45 23.39
C GLY A 95 -22.13 -17.86 22.59
N LYS A 96 -21.50 -16.79 23.08
CA LYS A 96 -20.31 -16.20 22.44
C LYS A 96 -19.09 -17.08 22.55
N LEU A 97 -18.85 -17.71 23.69
CA LEU A 97 -17.75 -18.67 23.84
C LEU A 97 -17.97 -19.91 22.97
N ALA A 98 -19.21 -20.40 22.84
CA ALA A 98 -19.51 -21.50 21.93
C ALA A 98 -19.27 -21.12 20.45
N GLN A 99 -19.62 -19.89 20.05
CA GLN A 99 -19.48 -19.42 18.67
C GLN A 99 -18.05 -19.01 18.30
N TYR A 100 -17.34 -18.34 19.22
CA TYR A 100 -16.05 -17.67 18.96
C TYR A 100 -14.90 -18.18 19.84
N GLY A 101 -15.11 -19.18 20.70
CA GLY A 101 -14.07 -19.72 21.59
C GLY A 101 -13.00 -20.57 20.89
N LYS A 102 -13.01 -20.62 19.56
CA LYS A 102 -11.92 -21.25 18.79
C LYS A 102 -10.66 -20.40 18.81
N THR A 103 -9.54 -20.99 18.44
CA THR A 103 -8.30 -20.24 18.20
C THR A 103 -8.37 -19.60 16.82
N TYR A 104 -8.06 -18.32 16.75
CA TYR A 104 -7.89 -17.57 15.53
C TYR A 104 -6.42 -17.28 15.30
N ARG A 105 -6.04 -17.21 14.03
CA ARG A 105 -4.66 -17.02 13.61
C ARG A 105 -4.62 -15.95 12.54
N VAL A 106 -3.71 -14.99 12.70
CA VAL A 106 -3.35 -14.00 11.70
C VAL A 106 -1.88 -14.21 11.37
N THR A 107 -1.53 -14.20 10.09
CA THR A 107 -0.13 -14.23 9.65
C THR A 107 0.18 -13.02 8.80
N ALA A 108 1.41 -12.53 8.87
CA ALA A 108 1.86 -11.45 8.00
C ALA A 108 3.31 -11.66 7.56
N ASP A 109 3.56 -11.21 6.33
CA ASP A 109 4.89 -10.84 5.90
C ASP A 109 5.01 -9.33 6.08
N CYS A 110 5.53 -8.92 7.24
CA CYS A 110 5.65 -7.51 7.57
C CYS A 110 6.62 -6.76 6.64
N VAL A 111 7.57 -7.49 6.05
CA VAL A 111 8.59 -6.92 5.16
C VAL A 111 8.03 -6.72 3.77
N ALA A 112 7.31 -7.72 3.23
CA ALA A 112 6.68 -7.67 1.91
C ALA A 112 5.27 -7.07 1.91
N GLY A 113 4.71 -6.71 3.08
CA GLY A 113 3.44 -6.01 3.16
C GLY A 113 2.25 -6.87 2.79
N SER A 114 2.20 -8.12 3.26
CA SER A 114 1.01 -8.96 3.13
C SER A 114 0.53 -9.47 4.48
N ILE A 115 -0.78 -9.64 4.63
CA ILE A 115 -1.40 -10.18 5.83
C ILE A 115 -2.51 -11.15 5.44
N THR A 116 -2.54 -12.32 6.07
CA THR A 116 -3.63 -13.30 5.97
C THR A 116 -4.50 -13.18 7.21
N SER A 117 -5.78 -12.93 7.00
CA SER A 117 -6.76 -12.71 8.06
C SER A 117 -7.12 -14.01 8.77
N VAL A 118 -7.90 -13.84 9.84
CA VAL A 118 -8.59 -14.91 10.57
C VAL A 118 -9.56 -15.73 9.73
N TYR A 119 -9.93 -15.25 8.54
CA TYR A 119 -10.80 -15.92 7.57
C TYR A 119 -10.01 -16.50 6.37
N GLU A 120 -8.68 -16.57 6.49
CA GLU A 120 -7.76 -17.11 5.48
C GLU A 120 -7.68 -16.28 4.17
N GLU A 121 -8.23 -15.07 4.17
CA GLU A 121 -8.10 -14.11 3.08
C GLU A 121 -6.78 -13.37 3.17
N THR A 122 -6.11 -13.14 2.04
CA THR A 122 -4.82 -12.43 2.01
C THR A 122 -4.97 -11.03 1.43
N PHE A 123 -4.40 -10.05 2.13
CA PHE A 123 -4.44 -8.65 1.78
C PHE A 123 -3.03 -8.08 1.61
N TYR A 124 -2.92 -7.05 0.77
CA TYR A 124 -1.66 -6.43 0.39
C TYR A 124 -1.65 -4.94 0.71
N TYR A 125 -0.60 -4.50 1.40
CA TYR A 125 -0.40 -3.13 1.78
C TYR A 125 -0.20 -2.26 0.53
N VAL A 126 -0.97 -1.17 0.42
CA VAL A 126 -0.86 -0.23 -0.70
C VAL A 126 -0.51 1.20 -0.30
N GLY A 127 -0.47 1.48 1.00
CA GLY A 127 -0.06 2.79 1.48
C GLY A 127 -0.65 3.12 2.83
N GLN A 128 -0.72 4.42 3.10
CA GLN A 128 -1.30 4.95 4.32
C GLN A 128 -2.37 5.95 3.99
N ARG A 129 -3.39 6.00 4.84
CA ARG A 129 -4.33 7.10 4.83
C ARG A 129 -3.61 8.37 5.30
N VAL A 130 -3.69 9.42 4.49
CA VAL A 130 -3.29 10.77 4.93
C VAL A 130 -4.25 11.20 6.03
N ARG A 131 -3.69 11.63 7.17
CA ARG A 131 -4.45 12.15 8.30
C ARG A 131 -5.29 13.34 7.84
N ARG A 132 -6.62 13.27 7.94
CA ARG A 132 -7.53 14.36 7.51
C ARG A 132 -7.94 15.27 8.67
N SER A 133 -7.82 14.78 9.90
CA SER A 133 -8.18 15.51 11.11
C SER A 133 -7.27 15.12 12.28
N ASP A 134 -7.21 15.95 13.31
CA ASP A 134 -6.46 15.61 14.52
C ASP A 134 -7.08 14.43 15.30
N THR A 135 -8.35 14.10 15.02
CA THR A 135 -9.03 12.94 15.60
C THR A 135 -8.83 11.65 14.79
N ASP A 136 -8.27 11.72 13.59
CA ASP A 136 -7.94 10.53 12.81
C ASP A 136 -6.79 9.79 13.50
N SER A 137 -6.96 8.47 13.66
CA SER A 137 -5.86 7.61 14.09
C SER A 137 -4.68 7.82 13.16
N PRO A 138 -3.52 8.28 13.67
CA PRO A 138 -2.34 8.38 12.84
C PRO A 138 -1.98 6.98 12.36
N ASN A 139 -1.54 6.87 11.10
CA ASN A 139 -0.95 5.64 10.55
C ASN A 139 -1.90 4.50 10.13
N ILE A 140 -3.15 4.77 9.73
CA ILE A 140 -4.01 3.72 9.15
C ILE A 140 -3.41 3.22 7.83
N SER A 141 -2.98 1.95 7.81
CA SER A 141 -2.54 1.23 6.61
C SER A 141 -3.72 0.96 5.67
N LEU A 142 -3.50 1.14 4.37
CA LEU A 142 -4.45 0.84 3.29
C LEU A 142 -4.13 -0.51 2.67
N TRP A 143 -5.16 -1.23 2.27
CA TRP A 143 -5.06 -2.64 1.84
C TRP A 143 -5.84 -2.90 0.56
N LYS A 144 -5.38 -3.89 -0.22
CA LYS A 144 -6.11 -4.53 -1.31
C LYS A 144 -6.24 -6.02 -1.08
N ASP A 145 -7.24 -6.66 -1.66
CA ASP A 145 -7.38 -8.12 -1.70
C ASP A 145 -6.55 -8.79 -2.82
N GLU A 146 -6.80 -10.08 -3.07
CA GLU A 146 -6.09 -10.86 -4.10
C GLU A 146 -6.49 -10.48 -5.53
N GLU A 147 -7.70 -9.97 -5.71
CA GLU A 147 -8.26 -9.46 -6.95
C GLU A 147 -7.74 -8.04 -7.28
N GLY A 148 -7.19 -7.34 -6.29
CA GLY A 148 -6.63 -6.00 -6.42
C GLY A 148 -7.64 -4.89 -6.13
N GLU A 149 -8.80 -5.23 -5.57
CA GLU A 149 -9.80 -4.28 -5.09
C GLU A 149 -9.34 -3.68 -3.76
N THR A 150 -9.62 -2.39 -3.56
CA THR A 150 -9.20 -1.68 -2.35
C THR A 150 -10.23 -1.88 -1.28
N LEU A 151 -9.80 -2.22 -0.06
CA LEU A 151 -10.73 -2.38 1.04
C LEU A 151 -11.39 -1.05 1.43
N ASP A 152 -12.67 -1.10 1.76
CA ASP A 152 -13.42 0.06 2.24
C ASP A 152 -12.97 0.46 3.67
N PHE A 153 -12.93 1.78 3.90
CA PHE A 153 -12.59 2.45 5.17
C PHE A 153 -13.62 3.51 5.56
N THR A 154 -14.75 3.59 4.86
CA THR A 154 -15.77 4.64 5.00
C THR A 154 -16.35 4.67 6.41
N ARG A 155 -16.53 3.51 7.02
CA ARG A 155 -17.10 3.30 8.34
C ARG A 155 -16.09 2.56 9.22
N PRO A 156 -16.07 2.78 10.55
CA PRO A 156 -15.09 2.18 11.46
C PRO A 156 -15.05 0.64 11.49
N TYR A 157 -16.04 -0.01 10.87
CA TYR A 157 -16.23 -1.45 10.86
C TYR A 157 -16.09 -2.07 9.47
N ASP A 158 -15.74 -1.29 8.46
CA ASP A 158 -15.47 -1.83 7.14
C ASP A 158 -14.16 -2.65 7.15
N PRO A 159 -14.00 -3.61 6.22
CA PRO A 159 -12.90 -4.58 6.24
C PRO A 159 -11.51 -3.95 6.33
N GLY A 160 -11.31 -2.76 5.76
CA GLY A 160 -10.04 -2.06 5.81
C GLY A 160 -9.56 -1.77 7.23
N HIS A 161 -10.46 -1.37 8.13
CA HIS A 161 -10.13 -1.10 9.54
C HIS A 161 -9.76 -2.38 10.29
N VAL A 162 -10.43 -3.49 9.98
CA VAL A 162 -10.14 -4.82 10.56
C VAL A 162 -8.72 -5.25 10.20
N VAL A 163 -8.36 -5.15 8.92
CA VAL A 163 -7.04 -5.54 8.44
C VAL A 163 -5.95 -4.62 8.99
N ALA A 164 -6.20 -3.30 9.05
CA ALA A 164 -5.25 -2.34 9.62
C ALA A 164 -4.98 -2.57 11.13
N GLN A 165 -6.01 -2.88 11.90
CA GLN A 165 -5.88 -3.21 13.33
C GLN A 165 -5.15 -4.55 13.54
N ASN A 166 -5.45 -5.56 12.71
CA ASN A 166 -4.78 -6.84 12.80
C ASN A 166 -3.30 -6.71 12.39
N TRP A 167 -2.99 -5.85 11.42
CA TRP A 167 -1.61 -5.51 11.05
C TRP A 167 -0.83 -4.87 12.19
N SER A 168 -1.41 -3.92 12.93
CA SER A 168 -0.71 -3.31 14.07
C SER A 168 -0.36 -4.33 15.15
N THR A 169 -1.16 -5.39 15.28
CA THR A 169 -0.93 -6.49 16.22
C THR A 169 0.26 -7.37 15.81
N VAL A 170 0.43 -7.68 14.52
CA VAL A 170 1.51 -8.59 14.05
C VAL A 170 2.76 -7.87 13.57
N CYS A 171 2.64 -6.61 13.13
CA CYS A 171 3.74 -5.84 12.56
C CYS A 171 4.02 -4.52 13.29
N GLY A 172 3.06 -3.99 14.06
CA GLY A 172 3.17 -2.68 14.71
C GLY A 172 2.53 -1.55 13.90
N ALA A 173 1.81 -0.65 14.57
CA ALA A 173 1.03 0.42 13.91
C ALA A 173 1.87 1.36 13.02
N SER A 174 3.13 1.59 13.40
CA SER A 174 4.06 2.44 12.65
C SER A 174 4.86 1.68 11.60
N HIS A 175 4.73 0.35 11.52
CA HIS A 175 5.52 -0.46 10.62
C HIS A 175 5.12 -0.24 9.17
N ARG A 176 6.12 -0.06 8.32
CA ARG A 176 5.98 0.13 6.88
C ARG A 176 6.73 -0.99 6.20
N PRO A 177 6.07 -1.71 5.27
CA PRO A 177 6.76 -2.69 4.46
C PRO A 177 7.91 -2.05 3.67
N ASP A 178 8.94 -2.83 3.40
CA ASP A 178 10.03 -2.40 2.55
C ASP A 178 9.56 -2.39 1.09
N THR A 179 9.59 -1.22 0.46
CA THR A 179 9.14 -1.05 -0.93
C THR A 179 9.84 -1.97 -1.94
N HIS A 180 11.11 -2.33 -1.70
CA HIS A 180 11.85 -3.28 -2.53
C HIS A 180 11.33 -4.70 -2.29
N ALA A 181 11.14 -5.10 -1.03
CA ALA A 181 10.60 -6.42 -0.71
C ALA A 181 9.17 -6.61 -1.21
N GLN A 182 8.33 -5.57 -1.11
CA GLN A 182 6.99 -5.55 -1.71
C GLN A 182 7.03 -5.82 -3.22
N LEU A 183 7.94 -5.15 -3.93
CA LEU A 183 8.13 -5.35 -5.37
C LEU A 183 8.60 -6.78 -5.68
N GLN A 184 9.55 -7.31 -4.91
CA GLN A 184 10.04 -8.69 -5.09
C GLN A 184 8.93 -9.73 -4.84
N ALA A 185 8.10 -9.52 -3.83
CA ALA A 185 6.96 -10.39 -3.55
C ALA A 185 5.91 -10.34 -4.67
N LEU A 186 5.61 -9.14 -5.20
CA LEU A 186 4.73 -8.98 -6.36
C LEU A 186 5.27 -9.71 -7.60
N ILE A 187 6.56 -9.58 -7.89
CA ILE A 187 7.22 -10.29 -9.00
C ILE A 187 7.14 -11.82 -8.78
N LYS A 188 7.42 -12.29 -7.56
CA LYS A 188 7.35 -13.71 -7.21
C LYS A 188 5.92 -14.27 -7.35
N ARG A 189 4.89 -13.49 -7.01
CA ARG A 189 3.47 -13.85 -7.21
C ARG A 189 3.11 -13.96 -8.69
N SER A 190 3.50 -12.97 -9.48
CA SER A 190 3.33 -13.00 -10.94
C SER A 190 3.99 -14.24 -11.56
N ASN A 191 5.18 -14.61 -11.08
CA ASN A 191 5.89 -15.80 -11.54
C ASN A 191 5.26 -17.13 -11.06
N LYS A 192 4.68 -17.18 -9.86
CA LYS A 192 4.01 -18.37 -9.30
C LYS A 192 2.69 -18.70 -10.01
N ALA A 193 2.00 -17.70 -10.56
CA ALA A 193 0.83 -17.90 -11.42
C ALA A 193 1.16 -18.56 -12.78
N GLY A 194 2.45 -18.80 -13.07
CA GLY A 194 2.98 -19.18 -14.38
C GLY A 194 3.27 -20.67 -14.65
N THR A 195 2.56 -21.64 -14.06
CA THR A 195 2.62 -23.06 -14.53
C THR A 195 1.46 -23.49 -15.41
N GLY A 196 0.45 -22.64 -15.60
CA GLY A 196 -0.55 -22.79 -16.66
C GLY A 196 -0.15 -21.96 -17.87
N LYS A 197 -0.22 -22.53 -19.07
CA LYS A 197 -0.12 -21.74 -20.32
C LYS A 197 -1.28 -20.75 -20.39
N ALA A 198 -1.14 -19.56 -19.82
CA ALA A 198 -1.93 -18.37 -20.10
C ALA A 198 -1.22 -17.10 -19.62
N GLN A 199 -0.93 -16.22 -20.58
CA GLN A 199 -1.05 -14.76 -20.52
C GLN A 199 -0.17 -13.96 -19.53
N TRP A 200 0.87 -13.35 -20.12
CA TRP A 200 1.90 -12.46 -19.56
C TRP A 200 1.39 -11.19 -18.85
N THR A 201 2.00 -10.84 -17.70
CA THR A 201 1.91 -9.51 -17.07
C THR A 201 3.28 -8.90 -16.69
N MET A 202 3.46 -7.67 -17.19
CA MET A 202 4.13 -6.46 -16.67
C MET A 202 5.61 -6.45 -16.21
N GLY A 203 6.44 -5.65 -16.91
CA GLY A 203 7.76 -5.19 -16.47
C GLY A 203 7.72 -3.93 -15.56
N PRO A 204 8.83 -3.53 -14.93
CA PRO A 204 8.86 -2.74 -13.69
C PRO A 204 8.60 -1.22 -13.83
N ARG A 205 8.04 -0.62 -12.78
CA ARG A 205 7.86 0.84 -12.54
C ARG A 205 9.21 1.56 -12.39
N LYS A 206 9.35 2.79 -12.92
CA LYS A 206 10.51 3.67 -12.66
C LYS A 206 10.32 4.47 -11.36
N LYS A 207 11.39 4.57 -10.56
CA LYS A 207 11.50 5.34 -9.30
C LYS A 207 11.26 6.85 -9.54
N GLY A 208 10.46 7.51 -8.70
CA GLY A 208 10.28 8.97 -8.68
C GLY A 208 8.94 9.51 -9.21
N PHE A 209 7.88 8.70 -9.21
CA PHE A 209 6.56 9.08 -9.75
C PHE A 209 5.47 8.72 -8.74
N ASP A 210 4.82 9.71 -8.13
CA ASP A 210 3.78 9.53 -7.09
C ASP A 210 2.40 9.96 -7.62
N GLY A 211 2.06 9.55 -8.84
CA GLY A 211 0.83 10.00 -9.50
C GLY A 211 -0.46 9.30 -9.03
N LEU A 212 -1.60 9.97 -9.19
CA LEU A 212 -2.94 9.42 -8.97
C LEU A 212 -3.42 8.60 -10.18
N SER A 213 -4.24 7.58 -9.95
CA SER A 213 -4.76 6.71 -11.00
C SER A 213 -6.05 7.26 -11.63
N TYR A 214 -6.07 7.31 -12.96
CA TYR A 214 -7.21 7.76 -13.77
C TYR A 214 -7.55 6.71 -14.84
N LEU A 215 -8.79 6.71 -15.31
CA LEU A 215 -9.25 6.00 -16.49
C LEU A 215 -9.23 6.91 -17.72
N HIS A 216 -8.67 6.38 -18.81
CA HIS A 216 -8.70 7.03 -20.12
C HIS A 216 -8.93 5.98 -21.21
N ASN A 217 -10.05 6.09 -21.92
CA ASN A 217 -10.37 5.22 -23.06
C ASN A 217 -10.24 3.72 -22.74
N GLY A 218 -10.56 3.32 -21.50
CA GLY A 218 -10.46 1.95 -20.99
C GLY A 218 -9.05 1.50 -20.59
N SER A 219 -8.07 2.41 -20.49
CA SER A 219 -6.74 2.15 -19.94
C SER A 219 -6.60 2.86 -18.59
N TYR A 220 -5.87 2.25 -17.66
CA TYR A 220 -5.45 2.95 -16.44
C TYR A 220 -4.23 3.83 -16.72
N MET A 221 -4.25 5.02 -16.15
CA MET A 221 -3.26 6.07 -16.34
C MET A 221 -2.76 6.51 -14.96
N LEU A 222 -1.47 6.83 -14.85
CA LEU A 222 -0.93 7.54 -13.69
C LEU A 222 -0.70 9.00 -14.06
N VAL A 223 -1.24 9.91 -13.25
CA VAL A 223 -1.11 11.36 -13.39
C VAL A 223 -0.23 11.90 -12.26
N ASP A 224 0.96 12.38 -12.58
CA ASP A 224 1.82 13.09 -11.64
C ASP A 224 1.83 14.57 -11.97
N GLU A 225 1.03 15.34 -11.23
CA GLU A 225 0.87 16.77 -11.45
C GLU A 225 2.16 17.55 -11.15
N ARG A 226 2.95 17.08 -10.18
CA ARG A 226 4.21 17.73 -9.77
C ARG A 226 5.28 17.62 -10.83
N HIS A 227 5.39 16.45 -11.47
CA HIS A 227 6.31 16.23 -12.60
C HIS A 227 5.69 16.57 -13.96
N GLY A 228 4.39 16.89 -13.98
CA GLY A 228 3.70 17.31 -15.18
C GLY A 228 3.56 16.21 -16.21
N GLU A 229 3.38 14.95 -15.82
CA GLU A 229 3.25 13.84 -16.78
C GLU A 229 2.00 12.99 -16.56
N ILE A 230 1.47 12.45 -17.66
CA ILE A 230 0.46 11.38 -17.63
C ILE A 230 1.02 10.18 -18.37
N ARG A 231 0.99 9.00 -17.74
CA ARG A 231 1.58 7.76 -18.25
C ARG A 231 0.56 6.64 -18.25
N TYR A 232 0.67 5.73 -19.21
CA TYR A 232 -0.11 4.49 -19.16
C TYR A 232 0.38 3.64 -17.99
N GLU A 233 -0.51 3.32 -17.06
CA GLU A 233 -0.25 2.28 -16.06
C GLU A 233 -0.54 0.91 -16.69
N GLU A 234 -1.79 0.75 -17.15
CA GLU A 234 -2.27 -0.47 -17.77
C GLU A 234 -2.97 -0.12 -19.09
N PRO A 235 -2.25 -0.17 -20.23
CA PRO A 235 -2.86 0.02 -21.54
C PRO A 235 -3.92 -1.06 -21.78
N LYS A 236 -5.10 -0.65 -22.28
CA LYS A 236 -6.13 -1.63 -22.65
C LYS A 236 -5.61 -2.65 -23.65
N ARG A 237 -6.15 -3.87 -23.60
CA ARG A 237 -5.74 -5.00 -24.45
C ARG A 237 -5.63 -4.65 -25.94
N ALA A 238 -6.55 -3.82 -26.46
CA ALA A 238 -6.57 -3.43 -27.87
C ALA A 238 -5.34 -2.61 -28.32
N ILE A 239 -4.63 -1.95 -27.39
CA ILE A 239 -3.45 -1.11 -27.70
C ILE A 239 -2.14 -1.62 -27.08
N ALA A 240 -2.18 -2.68 -26.27
CA ALA A 240 -1.01 -3.22 -25.57
C ALA A 240 0.14 -3.65 -26.51
N GLY A 241 -0.16 -3.99 -27.77
CA GLY A 241 0.85 -4.28 -28.81
C GLY A 241 1.47 -3.03 -29.46
N THR A 242 1.07 -1.84 -29.03
CA THR A 242 1.54 -0.53 -29.53
C THR A 242 2.08 0.35 -28.39
N VAL A 243 1.45 0.28 -27.23
CA VAL A 243 1.74 1.08 -26.04
C VAL A 243 2.04 0.15 -24.89
N ALA A 244 3.19 0.32 -24.25
CA ALA A 244 3.58 -0.45 -23.06
C ALA A 244 3.24 0.32 -21.78
N PRO A 245 3.08 -0.36 -20.62
CA PRO A 245 3.10 0.29 -19.31
C PRO A 245 4.28 1.26 -19.16
N GLY A 246 4.04 2.40 -18.49
CA GLY A 246 4.98 3.50 -18.28
C GLY A 246 5.15 4.47 -19.47
N THR A 247 4.56 4.17 -20.63
CA THR A 247 4.60 5.06 -21.81
C THR A 247 3.95 6.40 -21.49
N VAL A 248 4.64 7.50 -21.79
CA VAL A 248 4.17 8.87 -21.54
C VAL A 248 3.14 9.26 -22.60
N LEU A 249 1.90 9.52 -22.18
CA LEU A 249 0.85 10.09 -23.01
C LEU A 249 0.90 11.62 -23.06
N PHE A 250 1.34 12.27 -21.98
CA PHE A 250 1.37 13.72 -21.86
C PHE A 250 2.58 14.21 -21.04
N ARG A 251 3.12 15.36 -21.42
CA ARG A 251 4.03 16.18 -20.61
C ARG A 251 3.62 17.65 -20.63
N GLY A 252 3.67 18.32 -19.50
CA GLY A 252 3.30 19.73 -19.42
C GLY A 252 3.33 20.28 -18.00
N SER A 253 2.47 21.26 -17.73
CA SER A 253 2.34 21.91 -16.43
C SER A 253 0.90 21.87 -15.96
N PHE A 254 0.73 21.63 -14.66
CA PHE A 254 -0.51 21.79 -13.92
C PHE A 254 -0.41 23.07 -13.09
N SER A 255 -1.46 23.88 -13.08
CA SER A 255 -1.49 25.11 -12.29
C SER A 255 -2.85 25.27 -11.64
N ASP A 256 -2.85 25.23 -10.31
CA ASP A 256 -4.05 25.45 -9.50
C ASP A 256 -4.56 26.87 -9.74
N THR A 257 -5.86 26.96 -9.99
CA THR A 257 -6.59 28.24 -10.07
C THR A 257 -7.50 28.44 -8.89
N GLU A 258 -7.87 27.36 -8.21
CA GLU A 258 -8.64 27.35 -6.97
C GLU A 258 -8.22 26.11 -6.17
N SER A 259 -7.68 26.34 -4.98
CA SER A 259 -7.37 25.30 -3.99
C SER A 259 -8.07 25.69 -2.68
N ASP A 260 -9.21 25.05 -2.43
CA ASP A 260 -9.90 25.16 -1.14
C ASP A 260 -9.63 23.87 -0.34
N PRO A 261 -8.70 23.91 0.63
CA PRO A 261 -8.36 22.73 1.43
C PRO A 261 -9.54 22.20 2.24
N THR A 262 -10.63 22.96 2.41
CA THR A 262 -11.85 22.53 3.10
C THR A 262 -12.83 21.78 2.19
N LYS A 263 -12.70 21.92 0.86
CA LYS A 263 -13.60 21.29 -0.11
C LYS A 263 -13.08 19.97 -0.66
N GLY A 264 -11.81 19.63 -0.41
CA GLY A 264 -11.25 18.31 -0.75
C GLY A 264 -11.08 18.05 -2.25
N TYR A 265 -11.14 19.09 -3.09
CA TYR A 265 -10.84 19.01 -4.53
C TYR A 265 -9.97 20.19 -4.97
N ALA A 266 -9.13 19.96 -5.99
CA ALA A 266 -8.33 20.99 -6.64
C ALA A 266 -8.90 21.28 -8.04
N LYS A 267 -8.86 22.55 -8.44
CA LYS A 267 -9.27 22.99 -9.77
C LYS A 267 -8.20 23.86 -10.39
N GLY A 268 -7.88 23.58 -11.65
CA GLY A 268 -6.83 24.32 -12.33
C GLY A 268 -6.80 24.15 -13.84
N VAL A 269 -5.72 24.68 -14.41
CA VAL A 269 -5.43 24.65 -15.84
C VAL A 269 -4.26 23.70 -16.12
N VAL A 270 -4.33 23.04 -17.28
CA VAL A 270 -3.28 22.14 -17.76
C VAL A 270 -2.86 22.57 -19.16
N LYS A 271 -1.55 22.62 -19.42
CA LYS A 271 -1.00 22.93 -20.74
C LYS A 271 0.21 22.06 -21.02
N GLY A 272 0.35 21.57 -22.25
CA GLY A 272 1.54 20.83 -22.66
C GLY A 272 1.37 20.04 -23.94
N THR A 273 2.20 19.01 -24.10
CA THR A 273 2.25 18.17 -25.28
C THR A 273 1.69 16.79 -24.98
N ALA A 274 0.69 16.36 -25.76
CA ALA A 274 0.20 14.99 -25.78
C ALA A 274 0.80 14.19 -26.94
N TYR A 275 0.76 12.86 -26.86
CA TYR A 275 1.35 11.96 -27.86
C TYR A 275 0.31 10.98 -28.39
N THR A 276 0.30 10.78 -29.72
CA THR A 276 -0.49 9.72 -30.37
C THR A 276 0.41 8.57 -30.80
N PHE A 277 -0.10 7.34 -30.65
CA PHE A 277 0.67 6.11 -30.87
C PHE A 277 0.14 5.32 -32.06
N LYS A 278 1.06 4.79 -32.87
CA LYS A 278 0.77 3.87 -33.97
C LYS A 278 1.82 2.76 -33.95
N LYS A 279 1.40 1.51 -34.12
CA LYS A 279 2.30 0.35 -34.08
C LYS A 279 3.43 0.52 -35.10
N GLY A 280 4.67 0.30 -34.65
CA GLY A 280 5.86 0.42 -35.49
C GLY A 280 6.28 1.86 -35.81
N CYS A 281 5.63 2.86 -35.22
CA CYS A 281 5.95 4.26 -35.46
C CYS A 281 6.37 4.98 -34.17
N PRO A 282 7.24 6.00 -34.29
CA PRO A 282 7.49 6.93 -33.18
C PRO A 282 6.20 7.62 -32.74
N PRO A 283 6.07 7.97 -31.44
CA PRO A 283 4.96 8.80 -30.94
C PRO A 283 4.91 10.13 -31.70
N ALA A 284 3.71 10.57 -32.07
CA ALA A 284 3.51 11.86 -32.74
C ALA A 284 2.97 12.88 -31.72
N PRO A 285 3.74 13.95 -31.40
CA PRO A 285 3.34 14.97 -30.44
C PRO A 285 2.31 15.95 -31.01
N TYR A 286 1.52 16.56 -30.13
CA TYR A 286 0.66 17.70 -30.43
C TYR A 286 0.34 18.49 -29.16
N GLU A 287 0.17 19.81 -29.32
CA GLU A 287 -0.14 20.69 -28.21
C GLU A 287 -1.59 20.50 -27.74
N VAL A 288 -1.76 20.50 -26.42
CA VAL A 288 -3.05 20.43 -25.75
C VAL A 288 -3.12 21.40 -24.59
N GLU A 289 -4.30 21.94 -24.37
CA GLU A 289 -4.62 22.73 -23.19
C GLU A 289 -5.99 22.32 -22.63
N GLY A 290 -6.22 22.61 -21.36
CA GLY A 290 -7.48 22.28 -20.73
C GLY A 290 -7.50 22.56 -19.24
N THR A 291 -8.38 21.84 -18.55
CA THR A 291 -8.68 22.06 -17.13
C THR A 291 -8.77 20.74 -16.39
N TYR A 292 -8.58 20.81 -15.08
CA TYR A 292 -8.94 19.75 -14.15
C TYR A 292 -9.87 20.30 -13.07
N ASP A 293 -10.83 19.48 -12.66
CA ASP A 293 -11.81 19.77 -11.62
C ASP A 293 -12.37 18.45 -11.10
N SER A 294 -12.51 18.30 -9.78
CA SER A 294 -13.31 17.25 -9.14
C SER A 294 -13.11 15.85 -9.76
N GLY A 295 -11.86 15.37 -9.78
CA GLY A 295 -11.53 14.04 -10.30
C GLY A 295 -11.59 13.89 -11.82
N THR A 296 -11.78 14.97 -12.61
CA THR A 296 -11.74 14.91 -14.08
C THR A 296 -10.67 15.83 -14.63
N ILE A 297 -9.88 15.34 -15.58
CA ILE A 297 -8.95 16.15 -16.40
C ILE A 297 -9.43 16.10 -17.84
N THR A 298 -9.58 17.26 -18.49
CA THR A 298 -9.96 17.35 -19.90
C THR A 298 -8.99 18.22 -20.66
N LEU A 299 -8.29 17.64 -21.64
CA LEU A 299 -7.34 18.32 -22.51
C LEU A 299 -7.87 18.35 -23.95
N ARG A 300 -7.62 19.44 -24.67
CA ARG A 300 -8.05 19.61 -26.06
C ARG A 300 -6.91 20.11 -26.94
N GLY A 301 -6.85 19.61 -28.17
CA GLY A 301 -5.85 20.02 -29.15
C GLY A 301 -6.13 19.45 -30.53
N GLN A 302 -5.42 19.96 -31.54
CA GLN A 302 -5.53 19.44 -32.90
C GLN A 302 -4.63 18.20 -33.06
N ALA A 303 -5.24 17.03 -33.17
CA ALA A 303 -4.51 15.76 -33.18
C ALA A 303 -3.79 15.52 -34.53
N PRO A 304 -2.62 14.86 -34.55
CA PRO A 304 -1.92 14.51 -35.78
C PRO A 304 -2.72 13.52 -36.63
N LYS A 305 -2.93 13.85 -37.91
CA LYS A 305 -3.48 12.92 -38.90
C LYS A 305 -2.36 12.10 -39.49
N ARG A 306 -2.22 10.86 -39.03
CA ARG A 306 -1.18 9.95 -39.53
C ARG A 306 -1.60 9.30 -40.83
N ASP A 307 -0.65 9.12 -41.74
CA ASP A 307 -0.83 8.31 -42.92
C ASP A 307 -1.19 6.86 -42.52
N LYS A 308 -2.00 6.18 -43.35
CA LYS A 308 -2.45 4.82 -43.04
C LYS A 308 -1.32 3.80 -43.18
N ASN A 309 -0.43 3.99 -44.15
CA ASN A 309 0.57 2.99 -44.54
C ASN A 309 2.00 3.31 -44.07
N SER A 310 2.22 4.52 -43.55
CA SER A 310 3.53 4.97 -43.08
C SER A 310 3.43 5.68 -41.71
N CYS A 311 4.57 6.17 -41.21
CA CYS A 311 4.62 6.94 -39.97
C CYS A 311 4.45 8.45 -40.18
N ALA A 312 4.29 8.91 -41.43
CA ALA A 312 4.16 10.31 -41.79
C ALA A 312 2.92 10.96 -41.14
N VAL A 313 3.08 12.22 -40.73
CA VAL A 313 1.98 13.09 -40.30
C VAL A 313 1.58 13.93 -41.51
N LEU A 314 0.35 13.73 -41.99
CA LEU A 314 -0.18 14.39 -43.19
C LEU A 314 -0.83 15.75 -42.88
N GLY A 315 -0.98 16.10 -41.60
CA GLY A 315 -1.60 17.32 -41.13
C GLY A 315 -2.15 17.14 -39.71
N THR A 316 -2.99 18.08 -39.29
CA THR A 316 -3.73 18.00 -38.01
C THR A 316 -5.23 17.91 -38.26
N THR A 317 -5.99 17.54 -37.25
CA THR A 317 -7.46 17.53 -37.31
C THR A 317 -8.07 17.89 -35.96
N SER A 318 -9.20 18.58 -35.97
CA SER A 318 -10.07 18.80 -34.81
C SER A 318 -11.18 17.73 -34.68
N ASN A 319 -11.32 16.85 -35.67
CA ASN A 319 -12.33 15.79 -35.73
C ASN A 319 -11.68 14.41 -35.60
N SER A 320 -11.32 14.03 -34.38
CA SER A 320 -10.74 12.72 -34.07
C SER A 320 -10.97 12.40 -32.58
N PRO A 321 -11.06 11.11 -32.19
CA PRO A 321 -11.08 10.72 -30.77
C PRO A 321 -9.86 11.21 -29.96
N HIS A 322 -8.79 11.62 -30.64
CA HIS A 322 -7.58 12.16 -29.99
C HIS A 322 -7.62 13.68 -29.77
N THR A 323 -8.68 14.39 -30.19
CA THR A 323 -8.77 15.85 -30.04
C THR A 323 -9.28 16.28 -28.67
N VAL A 324 -9.88 15.34 -27.93
CA VAL A 324 -10.28 15.50 -26.54
C VAL A 324 -9.73 14.32 -25.74
N LEU A 325 -8.79 14.59 -24.85
CA LEU A 325 -8.30 13.61 -23.89
C LEU A 325 -9.03 13.86 -22.57
N ARG A 326 -9.95 12.97 -22.24
CA ARG A 326 -10.64 12.98 -20.96
C ARG A 326 -10.11 11.87 -20.08
N PHE A 327 -9.77 12.25 -18.86
CA PHE A 327 -9.34 11.38 -17.79
C PHE A 327 -10.34 11.53 -16.65
N GLU A 328 -10.84 10.41 -16.16
CA GLU A 328 -11.71 10.37 -14.99
C GLU A 328 -10.96 9.63 -13.90
N GLU A 329 -11.01 10.14 -12.68
CA GLU A 329 -10.52 9.43 -11.51
C GLU A 329 -11.16 8.05 -11.52
N ALA A 330 -10.33 7.01 -11.40
CA ALA A 330 -10.85 5.66 -11.46
C ALA A 330 -11.83 5.47 -10.28
N PRO A 331 -13.05 4.95 -10.51
CA PRO A 331 -13.97 4.68 -9.41
C PRO A 331 -13.27 3.79 -8.39
N ILE A 332 -13.32 4.22 -7.14
CA ILE A 332 -13.00 3.38 -6.00
C ILE A 332 -14.14 2.36 -6.00
N GLY A 333 -13.90 1.16 -6.54
CA GLY A 333 -14.95 0.19 -6.89
C GLY A 333 -15.93 -0.11 -5.74
N ASP A 334 -17.22 -0.24 -6.10
CA ASP A 334 -18.34 -0.67 -5.26
C ASP A 334 -18.22 -2.13 -4.78
#